data_AF-A0A970A8V0-F1
#
_entry.id   AF-A0A970A8V0-F1
#
_cell.length_a   1.000
_cell.length_b   1.000
_cell.length_c   1.000
_cell.angle_alpha   90.00
_cell.angle_beta   90.00
_cell.angle_gamma   90.00
#
_symmetry.space_group_name_H-M   'P 1'
#
loop_
_entity.id
_entity.type
_entity.pdbx_description
1 polymer ?
#
loop_
_entity_poly.entity_id
_entity_poly.type
_entity_poly.pdbx_seq_one_letter_code
_entity_poly.pdbx_strand_id
1 'polypeptide(L)' 'MNIVLIADTRKYDLLVNFCIAYRQILAQHHLISLFNISRTIHENTDLMVETLTTDMSASIEQLAPKANYNEIDAVVYLRD' A
#
# COMPACT_ATOMS: atom_id res chain seq x y z
N MET A 1 -6.68 -6.71 8.97
CA MET A 1 -7.30 -5.96 7.86
C MET A 1 -6.38 -6.06 6.64
N ASN A 2 -6.94 -6.22 5.45
CA ASN A 2 -6.26 -6.06 4.17
C ASN A 2 -6.30 -4.58 3.79
N ILE A 3 -5.14 -3.92 3.88
CA ILE A 3 -4.99 -2.48 3.67
C ILE A 3 -4.16 -2.24 2.41
N VAL A 4 -4.73 -1.50 1.48
CA VAL A 4 -4.05 -1.07 0.26
C VAL A 4 -3.41 0.29 0.48
N LEU A 5 -2.12 0.42 0.20
CA LEU A 5 -1.31 1.63 0.36
C LEU A 5 -0.85 2.11 -1.02
N ILE A 6 -1.32 3.26 -1.48
CA ILE A 6 -0.98 3.81 -2.80
C ILE A 6 -0.72 5.32 -2.66
N ALA A 7 0.15 5.85 -3.50
CA ALA A 7 0.39 7.28 -3.63
C ALA A 7 0.60 7.64 -5.09
N ASP A 8 0.36 8.91 -5.44
CA ASP A 8 0.92 9.50 -6.66
C ASP A 8 2.42 9.74 -6.47
N THR A 9 3.21 9.76 -7.54
CA THR A 9 4.69 9.83 -7.48
C THR A 9 5.22 10.95 -6.58
N ARG A 10 4.55 12.12 -6.61
CA ARG A 10 4.90 13.30 -5.80
C ARG A 10 4.60 13.13 -4.29
N LYS A 11 3.89 12.07 -3.90
CA LYS A 11 3.48 11.77 -2.52
C LYS A 11 4.14 10.49 -1.96
N TYR A 12 5.11 9.89 -2.66
CA TYR A 12 5.75 8.64 -2.21
C TYR A 12 6.43 8.80 -0.85
N ASP A 13 7.23 9.86 -0.69
CA ASP A 13 7.90 10.15 0.58
C ASP A 13 6.89 10.39 1.71
N LEU A 14 5.75 10.99 1.40
CA LEU A 14 4.67 11.20 2.38
C LEU A 14 4.06 9.87 2.82
N LEU A 15 3.83 8.93 1.89
CA LEU A 15 3.31 7.60 2.21
C LEU A 15 4.31 6.79 3.04
N VAL A 16 5.61 6.87 2.70
CA VAL A 16 6.67 6.21 3.49
C VAL A 16 6.72 6.79 4.90
N ASN A 17 6.68 8.13 5.05
CA ASN A 17 6.64 8.78 6.36
C ASN A 17 5.39 8.41 7.18
N PHE A 18 4.24 8.29 6.52
CA PHE A 18 3.02 7.77 7.14
C PHE A 18 3.25 6.34 7.67
N CYS A 19 3.83 5.45 6.86
CA CYS A 19 4.14 4.10 7.28
C CYS A 19 5.15 4.04 8.44
N ILE A 20 6.16 4.92 8.45
CA ILE A 20 7.11 5.05 9.57
C ILE A 20 6.38 5.44 10.86
N ALA A 21 5.55 6.48 10.80
CA ALA A 21 4.84 7.02 11.95
C ALA A 21 3.86 6.00 12.57
N TYR A 22 3.19 5.21 11.73
CA TYR A 22 2.16 4.26 12.17
C TYR A 22 2.59 2.79 12.11
N ARG A 23 3.89 2.51 12.01
CA ARG A 23 4.40 1.14 11.80
C ARG A 23 3.89 0.13 12.82
N GLN A 24 3.74 0.53 14.08
CA GLN A 24 3.28 -0.36 15.16
C GLN A 24 1.84 -0.85 14.96
N ILE A 25 1.00 -0.01 14.37
CA ILE A 25 -0.40 -0.35 14.07
C ILE A 25 -0.44 -1.13 12.76
N LEU A 26 0.25 -0.64 11.73
CA LEU A 26 0.27 -1.25 10.40
C LEU A 26 0.86 -2.67 10.40
N ALA A 27 1.80 -2.97 11.30
CA ALA A 27 2.39 -4.31 11.46
C ALA A 27 1.37 -5.39 11.87
N GLN A 28 0.18 -5.01 12.37
CA GLN A 28 -0.88 -5.95 12.76
C GLN A 28 -1.84 -6.26 11.59
N HIS A 29 -1.54 -5.75 10.40
CA HIS A 29 -2.42 -5.80 9.24
C HIS A 29 -1.67 -6.36 8.04
N HIS A 30 -2.44 -6.85 7.07
CA HIS A 30 -1.90 -7.29 5.80
C HIS A 30 -1.86 -6.09 4.86
N LEU A 31 -0.66 -5.70 4.44
CA LEU A 31 -0.42 -4.49 3.67
C LEU A 31 -0.15 -4.85 2.22
N ILE A 32 -0.76 -4.12 1.29
CA ILE A 32 -0.61 -4.31 -0.16
C ILE A 32 -0.18 -2.97 -0.77
N SER A 33 0.84 -2.94 -1.62
CA SER A 33 1.28 -1.71 -2.29
C SER A 33 1.92 -1.98 -3.66
N LEU A 34 2.14 -0.93 -4.45
CA LEU A 34 2.84 -1.02 -5.74
C LEU A 34 4.32 -1.33 -5.54
N PHE A 35 4.92 -2.10 -6.47
CA PHE A 35 6.32 -2.56 -6.40
C PHE A 35 7.36 -1.50 -6.07
N ASN A 36 7.21 -0.31 -6.65
CA ASN A 36 8.18 0.77 -6.43
C ASN A 36 8.12 1.35 -5.01
N ILE A 37 6.96 1.37 -4.36
CA ILE A 37 6.78 1.92 -3.01
C ILE A 37 6.95 0.82 -1.95
N SER A 38 6.48 -0.40 -2.23
CA SER A 38 6.51 -1.51 -1.26
C SER A 38 7.92 -1.79 -0.75
N ARG A 39 8.91 -1.77 -1.65
CA ARG A 39 10.33 -1.91 -1.30
C ARG A 39 10.80 -0.81 -0.36
N THR A 40 10.52 0.45 -0.69
CA THR A 40 10.95 1.60 0.14
C THR A 40 10.26 1.60 1.50
N ILE A 41 8.98 1.21 1.58
CA ILE A 41 8.29 1.02 2.85
C ILE A 41 9.01 -0.05 3.67
N HIS A 42 9.29 -1.21 3.10
CA HIS A 42 9.98 -2.30 3.80
C HIS A 42 11.35 -1.85 4.33
N GLU A 43 12.18 -1.23 3.48
CA GLU A 43 13.53 -0.76 3.84
C GLU A 43 13.53 0.28 4.98
N ASN A 44 12.47 1.07 5.15
CA ASN A 44 12.40 2.12 6.17
C ASN A 44 11.62 1.74 7.43
N THR A 45 10.83 0.66 7.40
CA THR A 45 9.86 0.35 8.47
C THR A 45 9.88 -1.09 8.96
N ASP A 46 10.58 -1.99 8.26
CA ASP A 46 10.53 -3.45 8.44
C ASP A 46 9.12 -4.06 8.27
N LEU A 47 8.16 -3.31 7.74
CA LEU A 47 6.82 -3.82 7.45
C LEU A 47 6.86 -4.81 6.28
N MET A 48 6.15 -5.92 6.41
CA MET A 48 5.92 -6.85 5.30
C MET A 48 4.78 -6.31 4.43
N VAL A 49 5.04 -6.10 3.15
CA VAL A 49 4.10 -5.51 2.20
C VAL A 49 3.99 -6.40 0.95
N GLU A 50 2.80 -6.94 0.70
CA GLU A 50 2.49 -7.63 -0.55
C GLU A 50 2.64 -6.64 -1.71
N THR A 51 3.30 -7.09 -2.77
CA THR A 51 3.71 -6.23 -3.87
C THR A 51 2.87 -6.50 -5.11
N LEU A 52 2.19 -5.45 -5.58
CA LEU A 52 1.49 -5.41 -6.86
C LEU A 52 2.43 -4.99 -7.99
N THR A 53 1.97 -5.17 -9.23
CA THR A 53 2.69 -4.72 -10.43
C THR A 53 2.94 -3.21 -10.41
N THR A 54 3.97 -2.72 -11.11
CA THR A 54 4.27 -1.29 -11.20
C THR A 54 3.22 -0.48 -11.96
N ASP A 55 2.40 -1.12 -12.78
CA ASP A 55 1.33 -0.46 -13.54
C ASP A 55 0.08 -0.26 -12.67
N MET A 56 -0.32 1.00 -12.47
CA MET A 56 -1.48 1.35 -11.64
C MET A 56 -2.80 0.85 -12.22
N SER A 57 -2.95 0.85 -13.55
CA SER A 57 -4.18 0.38 -14.20
C SER A 57 -4.31 -1.14 -14.03
N ALA A 58 -3.24 -1.88 -14.27
CA ALA A 58 -3.19 -3.32 -14.03
C ALA A 58 -3.42 -3.67 -12.55
N SER A 59 -2.90 -2.85 -11.63
CA SER A 59 -3.10 -3.03 -10.20
C SER A 59 -4.55 -2.78 -9.78
N ILE A 60 -5.22 -1.79 -10.38
CA ILE A 60 -6.66 -1.56 -10.17
C ILE A 60 -7.47 -2.77 -10.65
N GLU A 61 -7.15 -3.34 -11.81
CA GLU A 61 -7.85 -4.54 -12.33
C GLU A 61 -7.70 -5.74 -11.39
N GLN A 62 -6.54 -5.90 -10.74
CA GLN A 62 -6.33 -6.96 -9.74
C GLN A 62 -7.07 -6.70 -8.42
N LEU A 63 -7.15 -5.43 -7.99
CA LEU A 63 -7.78 -5.05 -6.72
C LEU A 63 -9.31 -4.92 -6.81
N ALA A 64 -9.87 -4.60 -7.98
CA ALA A 64 -11.31 -4.43 -8.17
C ALA A 64 -12.15 -5.66 -7.74
N PRO A 65 -11.84 -6.90 -8.16
CA PRO A 65 -12.58 -8.07 -7.67
C PRO A 65 -12.38 -8.27 -6.17
N LYS A 66 -11.15 -8.06 -5.64
CA LYS A 66 -10.86 -8.14 -4.21
C LYS A 66 -11.73 -7.18 -3.39
N ALA A 67 -11.93 -5.95 -3.87
CA ALA A 67 -12.85 -5.01 -3.25
C ALA A 67 -14.30 -5.52 -3.26
N ASN A 68 -14.78 -6.05 -4.38
CA ASN A 68 -16.15 -6.54 -4.53
C ASN A 68 -16.46 -7.77 -3.67
N TYR A 69 -15.45 -8.57 -3.33
CA TYR A 69 -15.58 -9.75 -2.47
C TYR A 69 -15.18 -9.49 -1.01
N ASN A 70 -15.14 -8.23 -0.55
CA ASN A 70 -14.75 -7.83 0.80
C ASN A 70 -13.35 -8.33 1.22
N GLU A 71 -12.44 -8.51 0.26
CA GLU A 71 -11.04 -8.85 0.52
C GLU A 71 -10.17 -7.60 0.73
N ILE A 72 -10.74 -6.39 0.69
CA ILE A 72 -10.05 -5.13 0.99
C ILE A 72 -10.87 -4.41 2.07
N ASP A 73 -10.26 -4.20 3.23
CA ASP A 73 -10.90 -3.54 4.37
C ASP A 73 -10.67 -2.03 4.36
N ALA A 74 -9.53 -1.58 3.82
CA ALA A 74 -9.18 -0.16 3.77
C ALA A 74 -8.26 0.17 2.58
N VAL A 75 -8.37 1.41 2.11
CA VAL A 75 -7.48 1.99 1.09
C VAL A 75 -6.96 3.34 1.57
N VAL A 76 -5.63 3.47 1.67
CA VAL A 76 -4.94 4.74 1.87
C VAL A 76 -4.35 5.15 0.53
N TYR A 77 -4.96 6.17 -0.11
CA TYR A 77 -4.48 6.72 -1.37
C TYR A 77 -4.10 8.19 -1.23
N LEU A 78 -2.80 8.48 -1.21
CA LEU A 78 -2.28 9.85 -1.17
C LEU A 78 -2.16 10.42 -2.59
N ARG A 79 -3.20 11.17 -2.99
CA ARG A 79 -3.27 11.85 -4.28
C ARG A 79 -2.59 13.21 -4.25
N ASP A 80 -2.13 13.66 -5.41
CA ASP A 80 -1.71 15.05 -5.60
C ASP A 80 -2.89 16.02 -5.72
#